data_AF-A0A349UIR6-F1
#
_entry.id   AF-A0A349UIR6-F1
#
_cell.length_a   1.000
_cell.length_b   1.000
_cell.length_c   1.000
_cell.angle_alpha   90.00
_cell.angle_beta   90.00
_cell.angle_gamma   90.00
#
_symmetry.space_group_name_H-M   'P 1'
#
loop_
_entity.id
_entity.type
_entity.pdbx_description
1 polymer ?
#
loop_
_entity_poly.entity_id
_entity_poly.type
_entity_poly.pdbx_seq_one_letter_code
_entity_poly.pdbx_strand_id
1 'polypeptide(L)'
;MPPDVQTRVPYRAVIDPGRRRKRMSKQAKMLAATEKFLVGNYGPRMRAMVRGQGARIWDADGKEYLDFFAGFGGGGVAGHCHPKIVQAVRAQAETLMCHGNFFTSQPQIDLAERITAHAFGGKVFYCHSGAEANE
;
A
#
# COMPACT_ATOMS: atom_id res chain seq x y z
N MET A 1 -27.50 22.84 12.54
CA MET A 1 -26.30 22.64 13.36
C MET A 1 -26.27 21.18 13.78
N PRO A 2 -25.25 20.39 13.42
CA PRO A 2 -25.16 19.01 13.91
C PRO A 2 -24.52 18.98 15.31
N PRO A 3 -24.98 18.08 16.19
CA PRO A 3 -24.52 17.97 17.58
C PRO A 3 -23.14 17.29 17.73
N ASP A 4 -22.36 17.89 18.62
CA ASP A 4 -21.39 17.34 19.58
C ASP A 4 -21.11 15.83 19.57
N VAL A 5 -20.02 15.44 18.90
CA VAL A 5 -19.37 14.13 19.08
C VAL A 5 -18.51 14.17 20.35
N GLN A 6 -19.15 13.91 21.49
CA GLN A 6 -18.48 13.46 22.71
C GLN A 6 -18.16 11.95 22.57
N THR A 7 -16.94 11.63 22.13
CA THR A 7 -16.30 10.35 22.51
C THR A 7 -14.92 10.64 23.10
N ARG A 8 -14.94 10.97 24.39
CA ARG A 8 -13.76 11.04 25.23
C ARG A 8 -13.28 9.64 25.57
N VAL A 9 -12.03 9.35 25.24
CA VAL A 9 -11.14 8.66 26.19
C VAL A 9 -9.79 9.39 26.17
N PRO A 10 -9.53 10.37 27.04
CA PRO A 10 -8.21 10.91 27.17
C PRO A 10 -7.34 9.85 27.84
N TYR A 11 -6.29 9.41 27.15
CA TYR A 11 -5.23 8.60 27.75
C TYR A 11 -4.47 9.49 28.76
N ARG A 12 -5.03 9.66 29.96
CA ARG A 12 -4.30 10.27 31.08
C ARG A 12 -3.29 9.24 31.57
N ALA A 13 -2.05 9.38 31.10
CA ALA A 13 -0.93 8.66 31.66
C ALA A 13 -0.78 9.03 33.14
N VAL A 14 -1.19 8.13 34.03
CA VAL A 14 -0.74 8.13 35.43
C VAL A 14 0.76 7.91 35.40
N ILE A 15 1.53 8.95 35.77
CA ILE A 15 2.98 8.87 35.88
C ILE A 15 3.28 8.10 37.17
N ASP A 16 3.56 6.81 37.04
CA ASP A 16 4.11 5.96 38.09
C ASP A 16 5.65 6.13 38.11
N PRO A 17 6.24 6.73 39.16
CA PRO A 17 7.66 7.03 39.24
C PRO A 17 8.57 5.78 39.36
N GLY A 18 8.01 4.57 39.53
CA GLY A 18 8.77 3.31 39.59
C GLY A 18 8.88 2.56 38.26
N ARG A 19 8.22 3.02 37.19
CA ARG A 19 8.09 2.23 35.95
C ARG A 19 9.33 2.39 35.07
N ARG A 20 10.23 1.39 35.12
CA ARG A 20 11.33 1.18 34.15
C ARG A 20 10.82 1.56 32.74
N ARG A 21 11.42 2.58 32.12
CA ARG A 21 10.97 3.15 30.84
C ARG A 21 10.91 2.04 29.79
N LYS A 22 9.73 1.45 29.58
CA LYS A 22 9.53 0.34 28.65
C LYS A 22 9.89 0.86 27.27
N ARG A 23 10.89 0.26 26.62
CA ARG A 23 11.32 0.66 25.27
C ARG A 23 10.10 0.60 24.36
N MET A 24 9.75 1.72 23.72
CA MET A 24 8.63 1.74 22.78
C MET A 24 8.81 0.68 21.70
N SER A 25 7.73 -0.03 21.37
CA SER A 25 7.75 -1.03 20.30
C SER A 25 8.02 -0.38 18.94
N LYS A 26 8.44 -1.17 17.95
CA LYS A 26 8.72 -0.63 16.62
C LYS A 26 7.43 -0.12 15.98
N GLN A 27 6.32 -0.82 16.22
CA GLN A 27 4.99 -0.38 15.80
C GLN A 27 4.61 1.00 16.36
N ALA A 28 4.74 1.20 17.67
CA ALA A 28 4.38 2.46 18.32
C ALA A 28 5.20 3.64 17.77
N LYS A 29 6.51 3.43 17.53
CA LYS A 29 7.38 4.44 16.93
C LYS A 29 6.94 4.83 15.51
N MET A 30 6.59 3.85 14.68
CA MET A 30 6.14 4.10 13.31
C MET A 30 4.78 4.80 13.26
N LEU A 31 3.83 4.41 14.12
CA LEU A 31 2.52 5.06 14.19
C LEU A 31 2.62 6.53 14.64
N ALA A 32 3.46 6.82 15.65
CA ALA A 32 3.73 8.19 16.07
C ALA A 32 4.42 9.02 14.95
N ALA A 33 5.31 8.40 14.17
CA ALA A 33 5.92 9.06 13.03
C ALA A 33 4.88 9.35 11.92
N THR A 34 3.93 8.46 11.67
CA THR A 34 2.83 8.70 10.74
C THR A 34 2.02 9.94 11.14
N GLU A 35 1.62 10.05 12.41
CA GLU A 35 0.87 11.22 12.90
C GLU A 35 1.68 12.52 12.78
N LYS A 36 2.99 12.46 13.03
CA LYS A 36 3.87 13.62 12.96
C LYS A 36 4.14 14.11 11.53
N PHE A 37 4.25 13.20 10.56
CA PHE A 37 4.81 13.50 9.25
C PHE A 37 3.84 13.32 8.06
N LEU A 38 2.72 12.59 8.22
CA LEU A 38 1.76 12.36 7.14
C LEU A 38 0.47 13.14 7.35
N VAL A 39 -0.18 13.53 6.25
CA VAL A 39 -1.49 14.19 6.27
C VAL A 39 -2.56 13.23 6.80
N GLY A 40 -3.44 13.73 7.67
CA GLY A 40 -4.48 12.95 8.36
C GLY A 40 -5.75 12.63 7.54
N ASN A 41 -5.62 12.30 6.26
CA ASN A 41 -6.76 12.09 5.35
C ASN A 41 -7.38 10.68 5.36
N TYR A 42 -6.84 9.74 6.15
CA TYR A 42 -7.31 8.34 6.22
C TYR A 42 -7.67 7.88 7.66
N GLY A 43 -7.84 8.82 8.59
CA GLY A 43 -8.02 8.52 10.00
C GLY A 43 -6.78 7.89 10.67
N PRO A 44 -6.88 7.49 11.95
CA PRO A 44 -5.77 6.86 12.67
C PRO A 44 -5.34 5.54 12.04
N ARG A 45 -4.04 5.34 11.86
CA ARG A 45 -3.50 4.08 11.30
C ARG A 45 -3.57 2.97 12.34
N MET A 46 -4.11 1.82 11.93
CA MET A 46 -4.33 0.67 12.82
C MET A 46 -3.03 -0.08 13.20
N ARG A 47 -2.14 -0.26 12.22
CA ARG A 47 -0.90 -1.05 12.33
C ARG A 47 0.17 -0.49 11.39
N ALA A 48 1.43 -0.70 11.74
CA ALA A 48 2.55 -0.48 10.84
C ALA A 48 2.97 -1.81 10.22
N MET A 49 2.62 -2.05 8.95
CA MET A 49 2.98 -3.27 8.22
C MET A 49 4.35 -3.14 7.57
N VAL A 50 5.19 -4.18 7.66
CA VAL A 50 6.62 -4.11 7.24
C VAL A 50 7.07 -5.22 6.32
N ARG A 51 6.27 -6.29 6.15
CA ARG A 51 6.58 -7.40 5.25
C ARG A 51 5.27 -7.99 4.71
N GLY A 52 5.30 -8.46 3.47
CA GLY A 52 4.26 -9.26 2.86
C GLY A 52 4.86 -10.41 2.06
N GLN A 53 4.16 -11.55 2.01
CA GLN A 53 4.52 -12.72 1.21
C GLN A 53 3.27 -13.57 0.97
N GLY A 54 2.89 -13.73 -0.30
CA GLY A 54 1.66 -14.44 -0.66
C GLY A 54 0.44 -13.79 -0.01
N ALA A 55 -0.40 -14.58 0.66
CA ALA A 55 -1.58 -14.08 1.37
C ALA A 55 -1.28 -13.55 2.80
N ARG A 56 -0.01 -13.45 3.21
CA ARG A 56 0.37 -13.09 4.59
C ARG A 56 1.10 -11.76 4.66
N ILE A 57 0.87 -11.03 5.74
CA ILE A 57 1.53 -9.75 6.06
C ILE A 57 1.96 -9.72 7.52
N TRP A 58 3.06 -9.02 7.82
CA TRP A 58 3.60 -8.89 9.18
C TRP A 58 3.68 -7.43 9.59
N ASP A 59 3.29 -7.16 10.84
CA ASP A 59 3.49 -5.84 11.43
C ASP A 59 4.92 -5.64 11.95
N ALA A 60 5.23 -4.40 12.32
CA ALA A 60 6.57 -3.99 12.74
C ALA A 60 7.08 -4.71 14.00
N ASP A 61 6.19 -5.28 14.80
CA ASP A 61 6.56 -6.06 16.00
C ASP A 61 6.59 -7.58 15.70
N GLY A 62 6.39 -7.97 14.43
CA GLY A 62 6.53 -9.32 13.92
C GLY A 62 5.26 -10.16 13.95
N LYS A 63 4.10 -9.58 14.33
CA LYS A 63 2.85 -10.33 14.32
C LYS A 63 2.39 -10.55 12.88
N GLU A 64 2.06 -11.80 12.56
CA GLU A 64 1.58 -12.24 11.27
C GLU A 64 0.06 -12.14 11.17
N TYR A 65 -0.43 -11.81 9.99
CA TYR A 65 -1.84 -11.75 9.64
C TYR A 65 -2.07 -12.41 8.29
N LEU A 66 -3.23 -13.06 8.15
CA LEU A 66 -3.78 -13.44 6.86
C LEU A 66 -4.50 -12.22 6.26
N ASP A 67 -4.13 -11.82 5.05
CA ASP A 67 -4.62 -10.60 4.42
C ASP A 67 -5.88 -10.88 3.59
N PHE A 68 -7.05 -10.52 4.15
CA PHE A 68 -8.35 -10.55 3.45
C PHE A 68 -8.71 -9.22 2.79
N PHE A 69 -7.82 -8.23 2.87
CA PHE A 69 -8.04 -6.89 2.31
C PHE A 69 -7.34 -6.71 0.96
N ALA A 70 -6.18 -7.34 0.78
CA ALA A 70 -5.41 -7.37 -0.47
C ALA A 70 -5.12 -5.97 -1.07
N GLY A 71 -5.08 -4.93 -0.22
CA GLY A 71 -4.82 -3.55 -0.63
C GLY A 71 -5.83 -3.01 -1.63
N PHE A 72 -7.13 -3.17 -1.37
CA PHE A 72 -8.22 -2.81 -2.28
C PHE A 72 -8.15 -3.53 -3.65
N GLY A 73 -7.53 -4.72 -3.70
CA GLY A 73 -7.41 -5.53 -4.92
C GLY A 73 -6.28 -5.11 -5.87
N GLY A 74 -5.49 -4.08 -5.55
CA GLY A 74 -4.37 -3.65 -6.39
C GLY A 74 -3.16 -4.58 -6.26
N GLY A 75 -2.30 -4.34 -5.28
CA GLY A 75 -1.03 -5.07 -5.12
C GLY A 75 -1.16 -6.46 -4.50
N GLY A 76 -2.30 -6.77 -3.85
CA GLY A 76 -2.50 -8.04 -3.14
C GLY A 76 -3.15 -9.14 -3.96
N VAL A 77 -3.70 -8.84 -5.16
CA VAL A 77 -4.50 -9.81 -5.93
C VAL A 77 -3.70 -11.05 -6.36
N ALA A 78 -2.43 -10.88 -6.71
CA ALA A 78 -1.51 -11.97 -7.02
C ALA A 78 -0.76 -12.49 -5.78
N GLY A 79 -1.08 -11.98 -4.59
CA GLY A 79 -0.30 -12.15 -3.37
C GLY A 79 0.87 -11.17 -3.26
N HIS A 80 1.21 -10.80 -2.04
CA HIS A 80 2.32 -9.90 -1.73
C HIS A 80 3.66 -10.47 -2.23
N CYS A 81 4.44 -9.62 -2.90
CA CYS A 81 5.77 -9.94 -3.41
C CYS A 81 5.82 -11.21 -4.28
N HIS A 82 4.84 -11.41 -5.16
CA HIS A 82 4.81 -12.56 -6.05
C HIS A 82 6.11 -12.67 -6.89
N PRO A 83 6.85 -13.79 -6.84
CA PRO A 83 8.20 -13.88 -7.40
C PRO A 83 8.32 -13.47 -8.88
N LYS A 84 7.36 -13.89 -9.72
CA LYS A 84 7.34 -13.51 -11.15
C LYS A 84 7.17 -12.01 -11.38
N ILE A 85 6.37 -11.34 -10.55
CA ILE A 85 6.14 -9.89 -10.68
C ILE A 85 7.40 -9.15 -10.23
N VAL A 86 7.98 -9.54 -9.09
CA VAL A 86 9.22 -8.94 -8.59
C VAL A 86 10.36 -9.07 -9.59
N GLN A 87 10.51 -10.24 -10.22
CA GLN A 87 11.52 -10.45 -11.26
C GLN A 87 11.28 -9.59 -12.49
N ALA A 88 10.05 -9.53 -13.00
CA ALA A 88 9.70 -8.72 -14.17
C ALA A 88 9.95 -7.22 -13.94
N VAL A 89 9.55 -6.70 -12.78
CA VAL A 89 9.79 -5.29 -12.40
C VAL A 89 11.29 -5.00 -12.32
N ARG A 90 12.09 -5.88 -11.70
CA ARG A 90 13.56 -5.69 -11.59
C ARG A 90 14.22 -5.66 -12.97
N ALA A 91 13.94 -6.65 -13.80
CA ALA A 91 14.52 -6.74 -15.15
C ALA A 91 14.16 -5.51 -16.01
N GLN A 92 12.90 -5.07 -15.97
CA GLN A 92 12.48 -3.89 -16.72
C GLN A 92 13.11 -2.60 -16.17
N ALA A 93 13.23 -2.48 -14.84
CA ALA A 93 13.84 -1.30 -14.22
C ALA A 93 15.34 -1.17 -14.55
N GLU A 94 16.05 -2.29 -14.73
CA GLU A 94 17.45 -2.33 -15.18
C GLU A 94 17.59 -2.01 -16.69
N THR A 95 16.50 -2.07 -17.45
CA THR A 95 16.50 -1.85 -18.90
C THR A 95 15.99 -0.46 -19.28
N LEU A 96 14.76 -0.13 -18.89
CA LEU A 96 14.09 1.14 -19.19
C LEU A 96 12.89 1.35 -18.25
N MET A 97 12.95 2.35 -17.37
CA MET A 97 11.88 2.63 -16.40
C MET A 97 10.72 3.42 -16.99
N CYS A 98 10.99 4.43 -17.80
CA CYS A 98 9.95 5.24 -18.45
C CYS A 98 10.46 5.85 -19.74
N HIS A 99 9.55 6.00 -20.69
CA HIS A 99 9.68 6.89 -21.82
C HIS A 99 8.38 7.70 -21.91
N GLY A 100 8.45 8.96 -22.32
CA GLY A 100 7.24 9.76 -22.51
C GLY A 100 6.33 9.15 -23.59
N ASN A 101 5.07 9.60 -23.63
CA ASN A 101 4.05 9.07 -24.55
C ASN A 101 4.30 9.37 -26.04
N PHE A 102 5.32 10.16 -26.37
CA PHE A 102 5.79 10.35 -27.75
C PHE A 102 6.59 9.17 -28.28
N PHE A 103 7.05 8.28 -27.40
CA PHE A 103 7.82 7.08 -27.73
C PHE A 103 7.01 5.83 -27.39
N THR A 104 7.38 4.70 -27.99
CA THR A 104 6.77 3.39 -27.71
C THR A 104 7.81 2.39 -27.21
N SER A 105 7.36 1.27 -26.65
CA SER A 105 8.21 0.16 -26.23
C SER A 105 7.52 -1.19 -26.40
N GLN A 106 8.32 -2.25 -26.52
CA GLN A 106 7.80 -3.61 -26.69
C GLN A 106 6.84 -4.02 -25.55
N PRO A 107 7.14 -3.79 -24.25
CA PRO A 107 6.22 -4.15 -23.17
C PRO A 107 4.86 -3.44 -23.25
N GLN A 108 4.84 -2.19 -23.75
CA GLN A 108 3.61 -1.42 -23.96
C GLN A 108 2.72 -2.08 -25.03
N ILE A 109 3.33 -2.56 -26.12
CA ILE A 109 2.64 -3.22 -27.23
C ILE A 109 2.15 -4.61 -26.80
N ASP A 110 3.02 -5.43 -26.19
CA ASP A 110 2.70 -6.79 -25.74
C ASP A 110 1.50 -6.80 -24.77
N LEU A 111 1.44 -5.82 -23.86
CA LEU A 111 0.32 -5.70 -22.94
C LEU A 111 -0.97 -5.29 -23.66
N ALA A 112 -0.89 -4.41 -24.67
CA ALA A 112 -2.06 -3.95 -25.41
C ALA A 112 -2.68 -5.10 -26.22
N GLU A 113 -1.83 -5.89 -26.88
CA GLU A 113 -2.25 -7.09 -27.61
C GLU A 113 -2.95 -8.09 -26.67
N ARG A 114 -2.37 -8.36 -25.50
CA ARG A 114 -2.95 -9.28 -24.52
C ARG A 114 -4.29 -8.78 -23.97
N ILE A 115 -4.40 -7.49 -23.65
CA ILE A 115 -5.66 -6.91 -23.16
C ILE A 115 -6.73 -7.02 -24.24
N THR A 116 -6.43 -6.59 -25.46
CA THR A 116 -7.42 -6.59 -26.56
C THR A 116 -7.86 -8.00 -26.95
N ALA A 117 -6.98 -9.00 -26.84
CA ALA A 117 -7.31 -10.41 -27.08
C ALA A 117 -8.21 -11.03 -26.00
N HIS A 118 -8.16 -10.54 -24.76
CA HIS A 118 -8.92 -11.09 -23.62
C HIS A 118 -10.11 -10.23 -23.17
N ALA A 119 -10.22 -9.01 -23.71
CA ALA A 119 -11.33 -8.09 -23.46
C ALA A 119 -12.29 -8.06 -24.68
N PHE A 120 -12.98 -6.95 -24.88
CA PHE A 120 -13.97 -6.76 -25.95
C PHE A 120 -13.34 -6.26 -27.27
N GLY A 121 -12.04 -6.49 -27.49
CA GLY A 121 -11.27 -5.87 -28.58
C GLY A 121 -10.99 -4.38 -28.37
N GLY A 122 -10.66 -3.66 -29.44
CA GLY A 122 -10.47 -2.20 -29.43
C GLY A 122 -9.03 -1.72 -29.24
N LYS A 123 -8.87 -0.52 -28.68
CA LYS A 123 -7.57 0.12 -28.37
C LYS A 123 -7.45 0.34 -26.86
N VAL A 124 -6.23 0.32 -26.36
CA VAL A 124 -5.92 0.50 -24.92
C VAL A 124 -5.32 1.88 -24.68
N PHE A 125 -5.81 2.56 -23.66
CA PHE A 125 -5.17 3.73 -23.05
C PHE A 125 -4.62 3.32 -21.67
N TYR A 126 -3.40 3.73 -21.36
CA TYR A 126 -2.75 3.43 -20.08
C TYR A 126 -2.75 4.67 -19.19
N CYS A 127 -3.21 4.50 -17.94
CA CYS A 127 -3.19 5.52 -16.90
C CYS A 127 -2.65 4.94 -15.59
N HIS A 128 -2.49 5.78 -14.55
CA HIS A 128 -1.89 5.37 -13.28
C HIS A 128 -2.92 4.96 -12.23
N SER A 129 -4.15 5.44 -12.34
CA SER A 129 -5.20 5.24 -11.34
C SER A 129 -6.56 4.90 -11.95
N GLY A 130 -7.42 4.30 -11.12
CA GLY A 130 -8.81 4.05 -11.52
C GLY A 130 -9.65 5.33 -11.70
N ALA A 131 -9.25 6.44 -11.08
CA ALA A 131 -9.91 7.73 -11.31
C ALA A 131 -9.60 8.23 -12.74
N GLU A 132 -8.33 8.26 -13.15
CA GLU A 132 -7.93 8.65 -14.51
C GLU A 132 -8.45 7.71 -15.60
N ALA A 133 -8.82 6.47 -15.25
CA ALA A 133 -9.47 5.56 -16.19
C ALA A 133 -10.93 5.95 -16.49
N ASN A 134 -11.57 6.70 -15.59
CA ASN A 134 -12.97 7.12 -15.71
C ASN A 134 -13.13 8.53 -16.29
N GLU A 135 -12.16 9.42 -16.07
CA GLU A 135 -12.15 10.79 -16.61
C GLU A 135 -11.94 10.82 -18.14
#